data_AF-A0A7C6PDH4-F1
#
_entry.id   AF-A0A7C6PDH4-F1
#
_cell.length_a   1.000
_cell.length_b   1.000
_cell.length_c   1.000
_cell.angle_alpha   90.00
_cell.angle_beta   90.00
_cell.angle_gamma   90.00
#
_symmetry.space_group_name_H-M   'P 1'
#
loop_
_entity.id
_entity.type
_entity.pdbx_description
1 polymer ?
#
loop_
_entity_poly.entity_id
_entity_poly.type
_entity_poly.pdbx_seq_one_letter_code
_entity_poly.pdbx_strand_id
1 'polypeptide(L)'
;MSDFNWYMPQDKLSVHVGINHRLSLIYKQKMIPSLIRLGKKHTRLFWKECGHWYIPHPGTNPRMGNIIWVPEKKYYCYKSRVLIPMKFSDPKIHGIVVEGKPKLKEPKKKST
;
A
#
# COMPACT_ATOMS: atom_id res chain seq x y z
N MET A 1 -17.81 16.68 -2.02
CA MET A 1 -16.81 15.60 -1.89
C MET A 1 -15.63 16.01 -2.73
N SER A 2 -14.51 16.40 -2.12
CA SER A 2 -13.36 16.91 -2.88
C SER A 2 -12.76 15.77 -3.70
N ASP A 3 -12.69 15.95 -5.03
CA ASP A 3 -11.92 15.12 -5.94
C ASP A 3 -10.45 15.14 -5.52
N PHE A 4 -10.10 14.23 -4.59
CA PHE A 4 -8.70 13.91 -4.33
C PHE A 4 -8.17 13.35 -5.63
N ASN A 5 -7.42 14.17 -6.36
CA ASN A 5 -6.84 13.80 -7.64
C ASN A 5 -5.88 12.62 -7.39
N TRP A 6 -6.40 11.40 -7.57
CA TRP A 6 -5.74 10.12 -7.26
C TRP A 6 -4.46 9.89 -8.06
N TYR A 7 -4.23 10.74 -9.05
CA TYR A 7 -3.22 10.63 -10.07
C TYR A 7 -2.22 11.78 -9.91
N MET A 8 -1.08 11.48 -9.28
CA MET A 8 0.07 12.37 -9.31
C MET A 8 0.99 11.88 -10.44
N PRO A 9 1.40 12.73 -11.40
CA PRO A 9 2.32 12.33 -12.46
C PRO A 9 3.61 11.66 -11.93
N GLN A 10 4.07 12.07 -10.74
CA GLN A 10 5.23 11.53 -10.05
C GLN A 10 5.06 10.06 -9.62
N ASP A 11 3.83 9.57 -9.44
CA ASP A 11 3.56 8.15 -9.12
C ASP A 11 3.99 7.21 -10.26
N LYS A 12 4.13 7.73 -11.47
CA LYS A 12 4.67 6.97 -12.61
C LYS A 12 6.18 6.88 -12.61
N LEU A 13 6.87 7.80 -11.93
CA LEU A 13 8.33 7.80 -11.80
C LEU A 13 8.77 6.81 -10.74
N SER A 14 8.05 6.75 -9.61
CA SER A 14 8.19 5.68 -8.63
C SER A 14 6.90 5.42 -7.86
N VAL A 15 6.37 4.22 -8.01
CA VAL A 15 5.20 3.74 -7.27
C VAL A 15 5.52 3.65 -5.78
N HIS A 16 6.72 3.22 -5.41
CA HIS A 16 7.14 3.16 -4.00
C HIS A 16 7.21 4.54 -3.34
N VAL A 17 7.73 5.56 -4.04
CA VAL A 17 7.70 6.94 -3.54
C VAL A 17 6.25 7.40 -3.36
N GLY A 18 5.37 7.11 -4.32
CA GLY A 18 3.95 7.44 -4.24
C GLY A 18 3.23 6.75 -3.07
N ILE A 19 3.55 5.48 -2.77
CA ILE A 19 3.07 4.75 -1.59
C ILE A 19 3.58 5.42 -0.31
N ASN A 20 4.90 5.64 -0.21
CA ASN A 20 5.53 6.21 0.99
C ASN A 20 5.02 7.62 1.30
N HIS A 21 4.77 8.45 0.28
CA HIS A 21 4.18 9.77 0.43
C HIS A 21 2.79 9.68 1.08
N ARG A 22 1.91 8.83 0.54
CA ARG A 22 0.55 8.65 1.08
C ARG A 22 0.55 8.04 2.49
N LEU A 23 1.48 7.12 2.77
CA LEU A 23 1.68 6.61 4.14
C LEU A 23 2.07 7.73 5.11
N SER A 24 2.98 8.62 4.69
CA SER A 24 3.36 9.79 5.49
C SER A 24 2.16 10.67 5.81
N LEU A 25 1.27 10.92 4.85
CA LEU A 25 0.03 11.67 5.07
C LEU A 25 -0.90 10.99 6.11
N ILE A 26 -1.10 9.67 6.01
CA ILE A 26 -1.90 8.91 6.99
C ILE A 26 -1.30 9.00 8.39
N TYR A 27 0.02 8.83 8.52
CA TYR A 27 0.68 8.92 9.81
C TYR A 27 0.63 10.33 10.41
N LYS A 28 0.73 11.38 9.57
CA LYS A 28 0.53 12.78 10.01
C LYS A 28 -0.88 13.01 10.56
N GLN A 29 -1.88 12.34 9.98
CA GLN A 29 -3.26 12.35 10.47
C GLN A 29 -3.49 11.45 11.70
N LYS A 30 -2.43 10.87 12.29
CA LYS A 30 -2.49 9.95 13.44
C LYS A 30 -3.36 8.70 13.20
N MET A 31 -3.54 8.33 11.93
CA MET A 31 -4.24 7.12 11.52
C MET A 31 -3.27 5.95 11.32
N ILE A 32 -3.80 4.73 11.28
CA ILE A 32 -3.06 3.52 10.95
C ILE A 32 -3.41 3.12 9.52
N PRO A 33 -2.43 2.96 8.62
CA PRO A 33 -2.69 2.46 7.27
C PRO A 33 -3.17 1.01 7.33
N SER A 34 -4.16 0.69 6.51
CA SER A 34 -4.92 -0.57 6.57
C SER A 34 -4.94 -1.34 5.25
N LEU A 35 -4.83 -0.65 4.11
CA LEU A 35 -4.78 -1.26 2.79
C LEU A 35 -4.09 -0.34 1.80
N ILE A 36 -3.22 -0.87 0.96
CA ILE A 36 -2.67 -0.19 -0.22
C ILE A 36 -3.35 -0.78 -1.46
N ARG A 37 -3.85 0.05 -2.35
CA ARG A 37 -4.51 -0.38 -3.58
C ARG A 37 -3.83 0.28 -4.77
N LEU A 38 -3.48 -0.54 -5.76
CA LEU A 38 -2.84 -0.09 -6.99
C LEU A 38 -3.77 -0.34 -8.18
N GLY A 39 -3.94 0.68 -9.02
CA GLY A 39 -4.59 0.51 -10.31
C GLY A 39 -3.78 -0.38 -11.26
N LYS A 40 -4.39 -0.79 -12.39
CA LYS A 40 -3.75 -1.68 -13.38
C LYS A 40 -2.38 -1.18 -13.86
N LYS A 41 -2.25 0.12 -14.16
CA LYS A 41 -0.99 0.72 -14.62
C LYS A 41 0.07 0.74 -13.52
N HIS A 42 -0.30 1.20 -12.33
CA HIS A 42 0.62 1.29 -11.18
C HIS A 42 1.04 -0.09 -10.67
N THR A 43 0.19 -1.11 -10.82
CA THR A 43 0.57 -2.50 -10.54
C THR A 43 1.72 -2.98 -11.44
N ARG A 44 1.65 -2.70 -12.74
CA ARG A 44 2.73 -3.08 -13.68
C ARG A 44 4.02 -2.34 -13.37
N LEU A 45 3.93 -1.03 -13.09
CA LEU A 45 5.10 -0.22 -12.71
C LEU A 45 5.71 -0.70 -11.40
N PHE A 46 4.88 -1.03 -10.40
CA PHE A 46 5.33 -1.57 -9.13
C PHE A 46 6.13 -2.86 -9.30
N TRP A 47 5.61 -3.83 -10.07
CA TRP A 47 6.33 -5.08 -10.31
C TRP A 47 7.61 -4.86 -11.10
N LYS A 48 7.62 -3.91 -12.04
CA LYS A 48 8.84 -3.48 -12.74
C LYS A 48 9.90 -2.94 -11.77
N GLU A 49 9.50 -2.09 -10.82
CA GLU A 49 10.39 -1.59 -9.75
C GLU A 49 10.90 -2.73 -8.85
N CYS A 50 10.07 -3.74 -8.59
CA CYS A 50 10.48 -4.95 -7.87
C CYS A 50 11.36 -5.91 -8.70
N GLY A 51 11.71 -5.56 -9.94
CA GLY A 51 12.58 -6.34 -10.82
C GLY A 51 11.86 -7.37 -11.70
N HIS A 52 10.55 -7.26 -11.86
CA HIS A 52 9.75 -8.18 -12.68
C HIS A 52 9.14 -7.45 -13.89
N TRP A 53 9.42 -7.94 -15.09
CA TRP A 53 8.87 -7.38 -16.34
C TRP A 53 7.38 -7.66 -16.53
N TYR A 54 6.84 -8.63 -15.79
CA TYR A 54 5.44 -9.06 -15.79
C TYR A 54 4.91 -9.16 -14.35
N ILE A 55 3.59 -9.30 -14.19
CA ILE A 55 2.99 -9.55 -12.88
C ILE A 55 3.33 -10.99 -12.48
N PRO A 56 4.14 -11.22 -11.44
CA PRO A 56 4.61 -12.55 -11.10
C PRO A 56 3.50 -13.39 -10.46
N HIS A 57 3.72 -14.71 -10.40
CA HIS A 57 2.83 -15.61 -9.68
C HIS A 57 2.81 -15.27 -8.17
N PRO A 58 1.67 -15.47 -7.49
CA PRO A 58 1.58 -15.27 -6.05
C PRO A 58 2.66 -16.09 -5.32
N GLY A 59 3.34 -15.49 -4.34
CA GLY A 59 4.45 -16.13 -3.63
C GLY A 59 5.83 -15.88 -4.21
N THR A 60 5.94 -15.23 -5.37
CA THR A 60 7.23 -14.79 -5.91
C THR A 60 7.85 -13.73 -5.01
N ASN A 61 9.11 -13.92 -4.65
CA ASN A 61 9.86 -12.96 -3.85
C ASN A 61 10.29 -11.76 -4.72
N PRO A 62 9.84 -10.54 -4.40
CA PRO A 62 10.31 -9.33 -5.07
C PRO A 62 11.76 -9.02 -4.68
N ARG A 63 12.53 -8.40 -5.58
CA ARG A 63 13.90 -7.97 -5.27
C ARG A 63 13.97 -6.85 -4.23
N MET A 64 12.85 -6.17 -3.99
CA MET A 64 12.73 -5.12 -2.97
C MET A 64 12.34 -5.69 -1.61
N GLY A 65 13.16 -5.41 -0.58
CA GLY A 65 12.97 -5.92 0.79
C GLY A 65 11.78 -5.35 1.56
N ASN A 66 11.05 -4.39 1.00
CA ASN A 66 9.87 -3.80 1.64
C ASN A 66 8.58 -4.56 1.34
N ILE A 67 8.62 -5.60 0.51
CA ILE A 67 7.41 -6.34 0.09
C ILE A 67 7.53 -7.79 0.52
N ILE A 68 6.51 -8.27 1.22
CA ILE A 68 6.51 -9.61 1.84
C ILE A 68 5.27 -10.36 1.36
N TRP A 69 5.46 -11.59 0.88
CA TRP A 69 4.35 -12.52 0.68
C TRP A 69 3.91 -13.10 2.02
N VAL A 70 2.60 -13.08 2.30
CA VAL A 70 2.02 -13.71 3.50
C VAL A 70 1.28 -14.98 3.06
N PRO A 71 1.88 -16.18 3.22
CA PRO A 71 1.34 -17.43 2.67
C PRO A 71 -0.05 -17.78 3.22
N GLU A 72 -0.24 -17.61 4.53
CA GLU A 72 -1.49 -17.90 5.25
C GLU A 72 -2.69 -17.16 4.66
N LYS A 73 -2.46 -15.91 4.23
CA LYS A 73 -3.50 -15.01 3.75
C LYS A 73 -3.51 -14.85 2.22
N LYS A 74 -2.55 -15.47 1.54
CA LYS A 74 -2.40 -15.46 0.07
C LYS A 74 -2.38 -14.05 -0.54
N TYR A 75 -1.70 -13.10 0.12
CA TYR A 75 -1.52 -11.75 -0.43
C TYR A 75 -0.14 -11.17 -0.08
N TYR A 76 0.26 -10.12 -0.80
CA TYR A 76 1.45 -9.35 -0.48
C TYR A 76 1.16 -8.23 0.52
N CYS A 77 2.12 -8.01 1.42
CA CYS A 77 2.17 -6.88 2.35
C CYS A 77 3.29 -5.93 1.98
N TYR A 78 3.03 -4.64 2.18
CA TYR A 78 4.05 -3.61 2.23
C TYR A 78 4.53 -3.45 3.67
N LYS A 79 5.84 -3.54 3.88
CA LYS A 79 6.51 -3.32 5.16
C LYS A 79 6.73 -1.82 5.36
N SER A 80 6.02 -1.27 6.34
CA SER A 80 6.23 0.08 6.87
C SER A 80 6.41 -0.02 8.39
N ARG A 81 5.86 0.92 9.17
CA ARG A 81 5.72 0.79 10.64
C ARG A 81 4.82 -0.39 11.03
N VAL A 82 3.92 -0.78 10.14
CA VAL A 82 3.06 -1.96 10.23
C VAL A 82 3.11 -2.73 8.90
N LEU A 83 2.65 -3.98 8.89
CA LEU A 83 2.43 -4.74 7.66
C LEU A 83 1.09 -4.34 7.05
N ILE A 84 1.13 -3.81 5.84
CA ILE A 84 -0.06 -3.25 5.18
C ILE A 84 -0.38 -4.12 3.97
N PRO A 85 -1.53 -4.81 3.93
CA PRO A 85 -1.96 -5.59 2.79
C PRO A 85 -1.96 -4.75 1.50
N MET A 86 -1.62 -5.37 0.38
CA MET A 86 -1.65 -4.77 -0.93
C MET A 86 -2.69 -5.44 -1.82
N LYS A 87 -3.50 -4.64 -2.51
CA LYS A 87 -4.40 -5.08 -3.57
C LYS A 87 -3.91 -4.54 -4.91
N PHE A 88 -3.60 -5.47 -5.80
CA PHE A 88 -3.12 -5.18 -7.15
C PHE A 88 -4.26 -5.14 -8.16
N SER A 89 -4.04 -4.40 -9.25
CA SER A 89 -4.96 -4.28 -10.39
C SER A 89 -6.40 -3.95 -10.00
N ASP A 90 -6.59 -3.08 -9.03
CA ASP A 90 -7.94 -2.70 -8.58
C ASP A 90 -8.65 -1.91 -9.70
N PRO A 91 -9.77 -2.41 -10.26
CA PRO A 91 -10.44 -1.79 -11.39
C PRO A 91 -11.08 -0.44 -11.03
N LYS A 92 -11.31 -0.18 -9.73
CA LYS A 92 -11.90 1.07 -9.25
C LYS A 92 -10.88 2.19 -9.08
N ILE A 93 -9.60 1.95 -9.35
CA ILE A 93 -8.51 2.87 -9.06
C ILE A 93 -7.63 3.05 -10.31
N HIS A 94 -7.37 4.29 -10.68
CA HIS A 94 -6.42 4.63 -11.75
C HIS A 94 -4.99 4.85 -11.22
N GLY A 95 -4.85 5.13 -9.92
CA GLY A 95 -3.62 5.58 -9.24
C GLY A 95 -3.11 4.64 -8.14
N ILE A 96 -2.61 5.27 -7.08
CA ILE A 96 -2.23 4.66 -5.81
C ILE A 96 -3.20 5.18 -4.74
N VAL A 97 -3.76 4.28 -3.95
CA VAL A 97 -4.59 4.63 -2.79
C VAL A 97 -4.03 3.94 -1.57
N VAL A 98 -3.97 4.66 -0.46
CA VAL A 98 -3.69 4.10 0.85
C VAL A 98 -4.87 4.43 1.74
N GLU A 99 -5.50 3.40 2.29
CA GLU A 99 -6.64 3.51 3.19
C GLU A 99 -6.15 3.55 4.63
N GLY A 100 -6.59 4.54 5.40
CA GLY A 100 -6.28 4.66 6.83
C GLY A 100 -7.49 4.36 7.70
N LYS A 101 -7.25 3.78 8.88
CA LYS A 101 -8.25 3.67 9.94
C LYS A 101 -7.83 4.51 11.14
N PRO A 102 -8.79 5.07 11.90
CA PRO A 102 -8.47 5.69 13.17
C PRO A 102 -7.72 4.71 14.07
N LYS A 103 -6.69 5.19 14.77
CA LYS A 103 -6.06 4.40 15.82
C LYS A 103 -7.10 4.20 16.93
N LEU A 104 -7.58 2.97 17.12
CA LEU A 104 -8.44 2.64 18.25
C LEU A 104 -7.71 3.10 19.53
N LYS A 105 -8.32 3.99 20.31
CA LYS A 105 -7.84 4.25 21.66
C LYS A 105 -7.97 2.93 22.40
N GLU A 106 -6.87 2.43 22.96
CA GLU A 106 -6.95 1.28 23.88
C GLU A 106 -8.03 1.57 24.92
N PRO A 107 -8.89 0.60 25.28
CA PRO A 107 -9.77 0.78 26.42
C PRO A 107 -8.87 1.07 27.62
N LYS A 108 -9.04 2.24 28.25
CA LYS A 108 -8.38 2.54 29.52
C LYS A 108 -8.66 1.36 30.43
N LYS A 109 -7.64 0.57 30.79
CA LYS A 109 -7.75 -0.43 31.84
C LYS A 109 -8.35 0.30 33.04
N LYS A 110 -9.55 -0.10 33.48
CA LYS A 110 -10.07 0.35 34.76
C LYS A 110 -9.09 -0.20 35.80
N SER A 111 -8.28 0.69 36.37
CA SER A 111 -7.56 0.40 37.60
C SER A 111 -8.62 0.14 38.66
N THR A 112 -8.72 -1.11 39.11
CA THR A 112 -9.38 -1.49 40.36
C THR A 112 -8.32 -1.54 41.44
#